data_AF-A0A7Y6NK37-F1
#
_entry.id   AF-A0A7Y6NK37-F1
#
_cell.length_a   1.000
_cell.length_b   1.000
_cell.length_c   1.000
_cell.angle_alpha   90.00
_cell.angle_beta   90.00
_cell.angle_gamma   90.00
#
_symmetry.space_group_name_H-M   'P 1'
#
loop_
_entity.id
_entity.type
_entity.pdbx_description
1 polymer ?
#
loop_
_entity_poly.entity_id
_entity_poly.type
_entity_poly.pdbx_seq_one_letter_code
_entity_poly.pdbx_strand_id
1 'polypeptide(L)'
;MSLRHVVSVAVVACAFAAPGHAQDAVKGLLDKASDSALDKLSKPGAFSADAAIRIAMPGVGKNLGGLMKLTDKAGLTNDISASLNRAAEQAAAEAKPIFRSAIDKMSLQDLGQIATGGKTAATEYLKKSSSGDIIRKLTPLVHSALEKSGVFKQTQTLSSVGYDEKKITDYVSQKTSDGIFTYMGREEEKARGNPLGTGKAILKGLGG
;
A
#
# COMPACT_ATOMS: atom_id res chain seq x y z
N MET A 1 -26.24 21.58 -57.95
CA MET A 1 -26.17 20.78 -56.70
C MET A 1 -24.71 20.37 -56.52
N SER A 2 -23.92 21.20 -55.87
CA SER A 2 -23.56 21.20 -54.43
C SER A 2 -22.17 20.60 -54.24
N LEU A 3 -21.28 21.53 -53.91
CA LEU A 3 -19.86 21.44 -53.62
C LEU A 3 -19.69 21.15 -52.11
N ARG A 4 -18.57 20.51 -51.73
CA ARG A 4 -17.96 20.44 -50.37
C ARG A 4 -18.59 19.36 -49.45
N HIS A 5 -17.85 18.56 -48.68
CA HIS A 5 -16.67 18.85 -47.89
C HIS A 5 -15.86 17.57 -47.63
N VAL A 6 -14.57 17.62 -47.94
CA VAL A 6 -13.54 16.80 -47.28
C VAL A 6 -13.33 17.46 -45.91
N VAL A 7 -13.71 16.79 -44.82
CA VAL A 7 -13.37 17.25 -43.46
C VAL A 7 -12.29 16.33 -42.92
N SER A 8 -11.09 16.89 -42.81
CA SER A 8 -9.93 16.35 -42.11
C SER A 8 -10.31 15.80 -40.73
N VAL A 9 -10.12 14.50 -40.52
CA VAL A 9 -9.98 13.93 -39.17
C VAL A 9 -8.52 14.16 -38.75
N ALA A 10 -8.21 15.37 -38.31
CA ALA A 10 -6.88 15.73 -37.85
C ALA A 10 -6.89 16.79 -36.74
N VAL A 11 -7.79 16.72 -35.77
CA VAL A 11 -7.69 17.56 -34.55
C VAL A 11 -8.35 16.90 -33.34
N VAL A 12 -7.74 15.88 -32.71
CA VAL A 12 -7.95 15.58 -31.25
C VAL A 12 -6.68 14.95 -30.64
N ALA A 13 -5.49 15.47 -30.93
CA ALA A 13 -4.24 14.91 -30.37
C ALA A 13 -3.41 15.90 -29.53
N CYS A 14 -3.81 17.16 -29.35
CA CYS A 14 -2.94 18.17 -28.74
C CYS A 14 -3.50 18.88 -27.49
N ALA A 15 -4.46 18.29 -26.78
CA ALA A 15 -4.94 18.83 -25.50
C ALA A 15 -4.41 18.08 -24.26
N PHE A 16 -3.73 16.93 -24.44
CA PHE A 16 -3.20 16.10 -23.34
C PHE A 16 -1.79 16.47 -22.86
N ALA A 17 -1.18 17.53 -23.40
CA ALA A 17 0.23 17.86 -23.20
C ALA A 17 0.48 19.05 -22.25
N ALA A 18 -0.45 19.39 -21.35
CA ALA A 18 -0.16 20.33 -20.28
C ALA A 18 0.43 19.56 -19.07
N PRO A 19 1.58 19.96 -18.50
CA PRO A 19 2.22 19.27 -17.37
C PRO A 19 1.31 19.07 -16.15
N GLY A 20 0.37 20.00 -15.91
CA GLY A 20 -0.61 19.91 -14.82
C GLY A 20 -1.55 18.70 -14.95
N HIS A 21 -2.08 18.45 -16.15
CA HIS A 21 -2.98 17.30 -16.37
C HIS A 21 -2.26 15.95 -16.23
N ALA A 22 -0.97 15.89 -16.58
CA ALA A 22 -0.17 14.68 -16.38
C ALA A 22 0.08 14.39 -14.89
N GLN A 23 0.34 15.43 -14.08
CA GLN A 23 0.47 15.29 -12.64
C GLN A 23 -0.83 14.81 -11.99
N ASP A 24 -1.97 15.41 -12.34
CA ASP A 24 -3.27 15.03 -11.79
C ASP A 24 -3.65 13.59 -12.18
N ALA A 25 -3.30 13.17 -13.40
CA ALA A 25 -3.50 11.79 -13.84
C ALA A 25 -2.67 10.79 -13.01
N VAL A 26 -1.40 11.10 -12.72
CA VAL A 26 -0.53 10.25 -11.89
C VAL A 26 -1.05 10.18 -10.45
N LYS A 27 -1.42 11.32 -9.85
CA LYS A 27 -1.98 11.35 -8.50
C LYS A 27 -3.31 10.61 -8.43
N GLY A 28 -4.22 10.85 -9.37
CA GLY A 28 -5.50 10.15 -9.44
C GLY A 28 -5.39 8.64 -9.72
N LEU A 29 -4.31 8.20 -10.39
CA LEU A 29 -3.97 6.78 -10.52
C LEU A 29 -3.55 6.20 -9.16
N LEU A 30 -2.65 6.89 -8.44
CA LEU A 30 -2.18 6.47 -7.12
C LEU A 30 -3.29 6.47 -6.08
N ASP A 31 -4.20 7.44 -6.10
CA ASP A 31 -5.34 7.48 -5.18
C ASP A 31 -6.20 6.24 -5.34
N LYS A 32 -6.56 5.87 -6.57
CA LYS A 32 -7.34 4.65 -6.84
C LYS A 32 -6.57 3.38 -6.50
N ALA A 33 -5.28 3.33 -6.82
CA ALA A 33 -4.43 2.18 -6.50
C ALA A 33 -4.30 1.99 -4.98
N SER A 34 -4.11 3.08 -4.23
CA SER A 34 -4.03 3.06 -2.76
C SER A 34 -5.35 2.69 -2.12
N ASP A 35 -6.46 3.30 -2.54
CA ASP A 35 -7.79 2.96 -2.02
C ASP A 35 -8.14 1.49 -2.28
N SER A 36 -7.92 1.00 -3.51
CA SER A 36 -8.18 -0.40 -3.88
C SER A 36 -7.27 -1.37 -3.11
N ALA A 37 -5.99 -1.03 -2.91
CA ALA A 37 -5.07 -1.83 -2.12
C ALA A 37 -5.53 -1.93 -0.66
N LEU A 38 -5.85 -0.80 -0.04
CA LEU A 38 -6.30 -0.73 1.36
C LEU A 38 -7.65 -1.42 1.56
N ASP A 39 -8.58 -1.32 0.61
CA ASP A 39 -9.87 -2.04 0.64
C ASP A 39 -9.70 -3.57 0.53
N LYS A 40 -8.64 -4.04 -0.14
CA LYS A 40 -8.33 -5.47 -0.21
C LYS A 40 -7.64 -5.95 1.06
N LEU A 41 -6.69 -5.16 1.55
CA LEU A 41 -5.83 -5.53 2.67
C LEU A 41 -6.47 -5.34 4.05
N SER A 42 -7.54 -4.56 4.15
CA SER A 42 -8.34 -4.42 5.37
C SER A 42 -9.28 -5.60 5.63
N LYS A 43 -9.42 -6.52 4.66
CA LYS A 43 -10.29 -7.68 4.82
C LYS A 43 -9.67 -8.72 5.76
N PRO A 44 -10.48 -9.38 6.60
CA PRO A 44 -10.00 -10.48 7.43
C PRO A 44 -9.25 -11.53 6.62
N GLY A 45 -8.03 -11.84 7.05
CA GLY A 45 -7.17 -12.86 6.45
C GLY A 45 -6.37 -12.41 5.22
N ALA A 46 -6.56 -11.19 4.72
CA ALA A 46 -5.89 -10.69 3.50
C ALA A 46 -4.36 -10.76 3.58
N PHE A 47 -3.77 -10.39 4.73
CA PHE A 47 -2.32 -10.48 4.91
C PHE A 47 -1.86 -11.92 5.10
N SER A 48 -2.63 -12.73 5.85
CA SER A 48 -2.25 -14.11 6.15
C SER A 48 -2.28 -15.04 4.92
N ALA A 49 -3.16 -14.76 3.97
CA ALA A 49 -3.39 -15.60 2.78
C ALA A 49 -2.36 -15.39 1.67
N ASP A 50 -1.71 -14.23 1.59
CA ASP A 50 -0.71 -13.93 0.56
C ASP A 50 0.71 -14.04 1.14
N ALA A 51 1.44 -15.07 0.71
CA ALA A 51 2.80 -15.33 1.15
C ALA A 51 3.79 -14.17 0.91
N ALA A 52 3.53 -13.30 -0.07
CA ALA A 52 4.40 -12.15 -0.38
C ALA A 52 4.32 -11.04 0.68
N ILE A 53 3.19 -10.93 1.39
CA ILE A 53 2.94 -9.87 2.36
C ILE A 53 2.67 -10.38 3.77
N ARG A 54 2.51 -11.70 3.94
CA ARG A 54 2.28 -12.34 5.23
C ARG A 54 3.32 -11.94 6.26
N ILE A 55 2.83 -11.45 7.38
CA ILE A 55 3.66 -11.02 8.50
C ILE A 55 3.93 -12.23 9.38
N ALA A 56 5.13 -12.80 9.24
CA ALA A 56 5.67 -13.75 10.19
C ALA A 56 6.24 -13.02 11.40
N MET A 57 6.28 -13.70 12.55
CA MET A 57 6.94 -13.19 13.74
C MET A 57 8.42 -12.83 13.43
N PRO A 58 8.95 -11.71 13.96
CA PRO A 58 10.33 -11.31 13.69
C PRO A 58 11.31 -12.39 14.16
N GLY A 59 12.42 -12.62 13.45
CA GLY A 59 13.47 -13.58 13.87
C GLY A 59 13.19 -15.06 13.57
N VAL A 60 11.98 -15.44 13.16
CA VAL A 60 11.58 -16.83 12.83
C VAL A 60 12.49 -17.48 11.78
N GLY A 61 12.95 -16.73 10.78
CA GLY A 61 13.71 -17.27 9.64
C GLY A 61 15.11 -17.79 9.97
N LYS A 62 15.71 -17.41 11.11
CA LYS A 62 17.05 -17.87 11.51
C LYS A 62 17.03 -18.96 12.58
N ASN A 63 15.99 -19.02 13.42
CA ASN A 63 15.91 -19.92 14.58
C ASN A 63 14.47 -20.45 14.81
N LEU A 64 13.81 -20.92 13.75
CA LEU A 64 12.43 -21.42 13.79
C LEU A 64 12.20 -22.44 14.91
N GLY A 65 13.12 -23.39 15.08
CA GLY A 65 13.00 -24.44 16.12
C GLY A 65 13.17 -23.94 17.56
N GLY A 66 13.95 -22.86 17.76
CA GLY A 66 14.15 -22.26 19.08
C GLY A 66 12.94 -21.44 19.52
N LEU A 67 12.40 -20.66 18.59
CA LEU A 67 11.21 -19.84 18.83
C LEU A 67 9.96 -20.71 19.05
N MET A 68 9.74 -21.72 18.20
CA MET A 68 8.61 -22.65 18.33
C MET A 68 8.58 -23.30 19.73
N LYS A 69 9.72 -23.85 20.16
CA LYS A 69 9.88 -24.43 21.51
C LYS A 69 9.62 -23.42 22.63
N LEU A 70 9.93 -22.15 22.42
CA LEU A 70 9.74 -21.10 23.42
C LEU A 70 8.26 -20.68 23.51
N THR A 71 7.56 -20.56 22.38
CA THR A 71 6.10 -20.36 22.32
C THR A 71 5.34 -21.54 22.92
N ASP A 72 5.74 -22.77 22.59
CA ASP A 72 5.13 -23.99 23.14
C ASP A 72 5.30 -24.03 24.67
N LYS A 73 6.51 -23.75 25.17
CA LYS A 73 6.79 -23.69 26.62
C LYS A 73 6.07 -22.55 27.33
N ALA A 74 5.83 -21.43 26.66
CA ALA A 74 5.12 -20.28 27.21
C ALA A 74 3.58 -20.45 27.19
N GLY A 75 3.07 -21.60 26.71
CA GLY A 75 1.63 -21.85 26.61
C GLY A 75 0.93 -20.97 25.57
N LEU A 76 1.69 -20.45 24.60
CA LEU A 76 1.17 -19.60 23.53
C LEU A 76 0.52 -20.47 22.45
N THR A 77 -0.72 -20.92 22.74
CA THR A 77 -1.53 -21.77 21.84
C THR A 77 -2.14 -21.00 20.66
N ASN A 78 -2.17 -19.66 20.74
CA ASN A 78 -2.66 -18.78 19.69
C ASN A 78 -1.51 -18.38 18.76
N ASP A 79 -1.70 -18.55 17.45
CA ASP A 79 -0.73 -18.14 16.43
C ASP A 79 -0.51 -16.62 16.50
N ILE A 80 0.62 -16.20 17.08
CA ILE A 80 1.06 -14.80 17.14
C ILE A 80 1.04 -14.21 15.73
N SER A 81 1.48 -14.97 14.73
CA SER A 81 1.45 -14.52 13.33
C SER A 81 0.05 -14.14 12.92
N ALA A 82 -0.97 -14.93 13.27
CA ALA A 82 -2.37 -14.57 12.97
C ALA A 82 -2.77 -13.23 13.62
N SER A 83 -2.34 -12.96 14.85
CA SER A 83 -2.59 -11.66 15.49
C SER A 83 -1.80 -10.51 14.84
N LEU A 84 -0.56 -10.73 14.40
CA LEU A 84 0.22 -9.71 13.66
C LEU A 84 -0.47 -9.36 12.32
N ASN A 85 -0.93 -10.37 11.58
CA ASN A 85 -1.63 -10.16 10.31
C ASN A 85 -2.98 -9.45 10.51
N ARG A 86 -3.76 -9.82 11.54
CA ARG A 86 -4.98 -9.10 11.91
C ARG A 86 -4.71 -7.64 12.29
N ALA A 87 -3.62 -7.37 13.01
CA ALA A 87 -3.25 -6.00 13.35
C ALA A 87 -2.90 -5.17 12.11
N ALA A 88 -2.23 -5.77 11.12
CA ALA A 88 -1.96 -5.13 9.83
C ALA A 88 -3.23 -4.85 9.03
N GLU A 89 -4.20 -5.77 9.02
CA GLU A 89 -5.51 -5.60 8.38
C GLU A 89 -6.28 -4.44 9.01
N GLN A 90 -6.31 -4.35 10.35
CA GLN A 90 -6.93 -3.25 11.08
C GLN A 90 -6.25 -1.90 10.78
N ALA A 91 -4.91 -1.86 10.79
CA ALA A 91 -4.19 -0.65 10.44
C ALA A 91 -4.43 -0.22 8.98
N ALA A 92 -4.53 -1.17 8.04
CA ALA A 92 -4.86 -0.89 6.65
C ALA A 92 -6.26 -0.30 6.49
N ALA A 93 -7.23 -0.73 7.31
CA ALA A 93 -8.60 -0.18 7.29
C ALA A 93 -8.63 1.33 7.59
N GLU A 94 -7.68 1.82 8.39
CA GLU A 94 -7.62 3.22 8.83
C GLU A 94 -6.58 4.05 8.06
N ALA A 95 -5.79 3.44 7.16
CA ALA A 95 -4.64 4.10 6.54
C ALA A 95 -4.95 5.00 5.34
N LYS A 96 -6.18 4.98 4.78
CA LYS A 96 -6.53 5.78 3.58
C LYS A 96 -6.14 7.27 3.69
N PRO A 97 -6.44 7.99 4.79
CA PRO A 97 -6.04 9.39 4.93
C PRO A 97 -4.53 9.61 4.91
N ILE A 98 -3.75 8.64 5.37
CA ILE A 98 -2.28 8.70 5.38
C ILE A 98 -1.75 8.68 3.95
N PHE A 99 -2.24 7.75 3.12
CA PHE A 99 -1.81 7.59 1.74
C PHE A 99 -2.27 8.76 0.86
N ARG A 100 -3.53 9.20 0.96
CA ARG A 100 -4.02 10.39 0.25
C ARG A 100 -3.18 11.62 0.58
N SER A 101 -2.93 11.86 1.87
CA SER A 101 -2.08 12.98 2.29
C SER A 101 -0.65 12.90 1.73
N ALA A 102 -0.09 11.69 1.60
CA ALA A 102 1.22 11.49 1.00
C ALA A 102 1.22 11.77 -0.51
N ILE A 103 0.19 11.30 -1.23
CA ILE A 103 0.00 11.51 -2.68
C ILE A 103 -0.22 13.00 -2.99
N ASP A 104 -1.02 13.69 -2.18
CA ASP A 104 -1.29 15.13 -2.33
C ASP A 104 0.00 15.94 -2.21
N LYS A 105 0.82 15.64 -1.20
CA LYS A 105 2.08 16.34 -0.91
C LYS A 105 3.24 15.93 -1.82
N MET A 106 3.07 14.85 -2.58
CA MET A 106 4.10 14.38 -3.51
C MET A 106 4.34 15.42 -4.60
N SER A 107 5.60 15.84 -4.73
CA SER A 107 6.08 16.63 -5.86
C SER A 107 6.62 15.68 -6.92
N LEU A 108 6.20 15.85 -8.18
CA LEU A 108 6.59 14.99 -9.29
C LEU A 108 7.66 15.72 -10.10
N GLN A 109 8.93 15.50 -9.72
CA GLN A 109 10.08 16.19 -10.31
C GLN A 109 10.42 15.65 -11.71
N ASP A 110 10.02 14.41 -12.02
CA ASP A 110 10.24 13.73 -13.30
C ASP A 110 8.97 13.04 -13.80
N LEU A 111 7.92 13.84 -14.04
CA LEU A 111 6.61 13.37 -14.53
C LEU A 111 6.72 12.47 -15.77
N GLY A 112 7.64 12.81 -16.69
CA GLY A 112 7.86 12.03 -17.89
C GLY A 112 8.29 10.60 -17.57
N GLN A 113 9.27 10.41 -16.69
CA GLN A 113 9.75 9.08 -16.30
C GLN A 113 8.70 8.27 -15.55
N ILE A 114 7.85 8.92 -14.75
CA ILE A 114 6.78 8.23 -14.01
C ILE A 114 5.65 7.84 -14.96
N ALA A 115 5.33 8.70 -15.93
CA ALA A 115 4.29 8.45 -16.92
C ALA A 115 4.68 7.30 -17.87
N THR A 116 5.90 7.32 -18.40
CA THR A 116 6.39 6.33 -19.39
C THR A 116 7.19 5.18 -18.79
N GLY A 117 7.41 5.19 -17.47
CA GLY A 117 8.16 4.18 -16.76
C GLY A 117 7.47 2.82 -16.70
N GLY A 118 8.05 1.91 -15.91
CA GLY A 118 7.54 0.56 -15.70
C GLY A 118 6.09 0.53 -15.17
N LYS A 119 5.52 -0.68 -15.13
CA LYS A 119 4.11 -0.90 -14.76
C LYS A 119 3.74 -0.44 -13.33
N THR A 120 4.73 -0.18 -12.50
CA THR A 120 4.64 0.20 -11.09
C THR A 120 5.35 1.53 -10.78
N ALA A 121 5.73 2.29 -11.81
CA ALA A 121 6.62 3.44 -11.67
C ALA A 121 6.08 4.53 -10.73
N ALA A 122 4.76 4.78 -10.73
CA ALA A 122 4.19 5.79 -9.83
C ALA A 122 4.21 5.31 -8.38
N THR A 123 3.87 4.05 -8.14
CA THR A 123 3.89 3.42 -6.81
C THR A 123 5.30 3.39 -6.24
N GLU A 124 6.28 3.02 -7.06
CA GLU A 124 7.70 3.01 -6.67
C GLU A 124 8.20 4.42 -6.33
N TYR A 125 7.78 5.42 -7.10
CA TYR A 125 8.10 6.81 -6.81
C TYR A 125 7.51 7.25 -5.47
N LEU A 126 6.21 7.02 -5.25
CA LEU A 126 5.55 7.33 -3.97
C LEU A 126 6.23 6.61 -2.80
N LYS A 127 6.58 5.33 -2.99
CA LYS A 127 7.32 4.55 -1.99
C LYS A 127 8.63 5.23 -1.65
N LYS A 128 9.43 5.60 -2.66
CA LYS A 128 10.72 6.25 -2.46
C LYS A 128 10.60 7.62 -1.78
N SER A 129 9.61 8.43 -2.16
CA SER A 129 9.45 9.79 -1.65
C SER A 129 8.79 9.88 -0.29
N SER A 130 7.93 8.92 0.06
CA SER A 130 6.96 9.10 1.15
C SER A 130 6.88 7.95 2.14
N SER A 131 7.60 6.83 1.95
CA SER A 131 7.54 5.68 2.89
C SER A 131 7.86 6.08 4.33
N GLY A 132 8.88 6.91 4.54
CA GLY A 132 9.25 7.35 5.89
C GLY A 132 8.11 8.06 6.60
N ASP A 133 7.40 8.95 5.91
CA ASP A 133 6.25 9.68 6.46
C ASP A 133 5.03 8.80 6.66
N ILE A 134 4.76 7.90 5.70
CA ILE A 134 3.67 6.93 5.77
C ILE A 134 3.87 6.01 6.98
N ILE A 135 5.06 5.43 7.15
CA ILE A 135 5.37 4.53 8.26
C ILE A 135 5.19 5.28 9.59
N ARG A 136 5.76 6.48 9.75
CA ARG A 136 5.61 7.26 10.99
C ARG A 136 4.15 7.51 11.37
N LYS A 137 3.28 7.78 10.40
CA LYS A 137 1.84 8.00 10.62
C LYS A 137 1.06 6.69 10.81
N LEU A 138 1.52 5.60 10.22
CA LEU A 138 0.90 4.28 10.30
C LEU A 138 1.21 3.58 11.64
N THR A 139 2.40 3.80 12.19
CA THR A 139 2.87 3.22 13.46
C THR A 139 1.87 3.32 14.62
N PRO A 140 1.27 4.48 14.95
CA PRO A 140 0.28 4.53 16.03
C PRO A 140 -0.98 3.70 15.77
N LEU A 141 -1.41 3.54 14.51
CA LEU A 141 -2.54 2.68 14.15
C LEU A 141 -2.20 1.20 14.35
N VAL A 142 -0.99 0.81 13.92
CA VAL A 142 -0.46 -0.55 14.09
C VAL A 142 -0.28 -0.88 15.57
N HIS A 143 0.27 0.05 16.34
CA HIS A 143 0.42 -0.10 17.79
C HIS A 143 -0.92 -0.40 18.47
N SER A 144 -1.93 0.43 18.22
CA SER A 144 -3.27 0.24 18.78
C SER A 144 -3.90 -1.10 18.36
N ALA A 145 -3.71 -1.49 17.10
CA ALA A 145 -4.20 -2.77 16.59
C ALA A 145 -3.50 -3.97 17.25
N LEU A 146 -2.17 -3.89 17.45
CA LEU A 146 -1.40 -4.91 18.15
C LEU A 146 -1.83 -5.05 19.62
N GLU A 147 -2.06 -3.92 20.29
CA GLU A 147 -2.58 -3.90 21.66
C GLU A 147 -3.95 -4.60 21.75
N LYS A 148 -4.90 -4.21 20.88
CA LYS A 148 -6.24 -4.81 20.80
C LYS A 148 -6.20 -6.31 20.47
N SER A 149 -5.24 -6.73 19.66
CA SER A 149 -5.06 -8.14 19.30
C SER A 149 -4.43 -8.99 20.42
N GLY A 150 -3.97 -8.36 21.51
CA GLY A 150 -3.36 -9.03 22.65
C GLY A 150 -1.90 -9.44 22.45
N VAL A 151 -1.26 -9.05 21.35
CA VAL A 151 0.13 -9.44 21.02
C VAL A 151 1.08 -9.05 22.13
N PHE A 152 0.97 -7.84 22.69
CA PHE A 152 1.89 -7.39 23.75
C PHE A 152 1.76 -8.21 25.03
N LYS A 153 0.56 -8.69 25.36
CA LYS A 153 0.35 -9.62 26.49
C LYS A 153 0.99 -10.98 26.20
N GLN A 154 0.86 -11.46 24.96
CA GLN A 154 1.44 -12.74 24.53
C GLN A 154 2.96 -12.72 24.48
N THR A 155 3.57 -11.59 24.11
CA THR A 155 5.03 -11.47 23.96
C THR A 155 5.72 -10.93 25.21
N GLN A 156 4.99 -10.65 26.30
CA GLN A 156 5.56 -10.07 27.51
C GLN A 156 6.72 -10.90 28.07
N THR A 157 6.58 -12.23 28.09
CA THR A 157 7.61 -13.19 28.55
C THR A 157 8.79 -13.33 27.59
N LEU A 158 8.64 -12.83 26.35
CA LEU A 158 9.65 -12.87 25.29
C LEU A 158 10.49 -11.58 25.23
N SER A 159 10.19 -10.59 26.09
CA SER A 159 10.91 -9.31 26.14
C SER A 159 12.42 -9.49 26.37
N SER A 160 12.80 -10.47 27.20
CA SER A 160 14.21 -10.79 27.52
C SER A 160 15.02 -11.30 26.32
N VAL A 161 14.35 -11.81 25.29
CA VAL A 161 14.96 -12.29 24.05
C VAL A 161 14.69 -11.36 22.86
N GLY A 162 14.27 -10.11 23.14
CA GLY A 162 14.23 -9.03 22.17
C GLY A 162 12.87 -8.79 21.49
N TYR A 163 11.78 -9.38 21.99
CA TYR A 163 10.40 -9.14 21.50
C TYR A 163 9.68 -8.11 22.36
N ASP A 164 10.24 -6.91 22.47
CA ASP A 164 9.56 -5.79 23.13
C ASP A 164 8.52 -5.14 22.21
N GLU A 165 7.58 -4.44 22.84
CA GLU A 165 6.44 -3.76 22.22
C GLU A 165 6.85 -2.85 21.06
N LYS A 166 7.90 -2.04 21.27
CA LYS A 166 8.39 -1.10 20.27
C LYS A 166 8.92 -1.83 19.04
N LYS A 167 9.78 -2.83 19.22
CA LYS A 167 10.34 -3.59 18.10
C LYS A 167 9.28 -4.33 17.30
N ILE A 168 8.29 -4.94 17.97
CA ILE A 168 7.17 -5.59 17.28
C ILE A 168 6.38 -4.57 16.49
N THR A 169 6.04 -3.44 17.10
CA THR A 169 5.29 -2.36 16.45
C THR A 169 6.03 -1.83 15.22
N ASP A 170 7.32 -1.52 15.34
CA ASP A 170 8.15 -1.02 14.24
C ASP A 170 8.21 -2.04 13.10
N TYR A 171 8.44 -3.32 13.42
CA TYR A 171 8.50 -4.40 12.45
C TYR A 171 7.17 -4.59 11.70
N VAL A 172 6.06 -4.66 12.42
CA VAL A 172 4.72 -4.81 11.82
C VAL A 172 4.38 -3.56 11.00
N SER A 173 4.73 -2.35 11.45
CA SER A 173 4.49 -1.11 10.70
C SER A 173 5.21 -1.12 9.35
N GLN A 174 6.48 -1.53 9.35
CA GLN A 174 7.27 -1.69 8.12
C GLN A 174 6.62 -2.71 7.18
N LYS A 175 6.27 -3.90 7.70
CA LYS A 175 5.66 -4.97 6.91
C LYS A 175 4.27 -4.62 6.36
N THR A 176 3.44 -3.93 7.15
CA THR A 176 2.13 -3.43 6.71
C THR A 176 2.32 -2.43 5.58
N SER A 177 3.22 -1.45 5.73
CA SER A 177 3.50 -0.48 4.66
C SER A 177 4.02 -1.15 3.38
N ASP A 178 4.96 -2.09 3.50
CA ASP A 178 5.49 -2.85 2.36
C ASP A 178 4.40 -3.69 1.66
N GLY A 179 3.50 -4.31 2.43
CA GLY A 179 2.37 -5.05 1.89
C GLY A 179 1.39 -4.16 1.12
N ILE A 180 1.09 -2.98 1.67
CA ILE A 180 0.24 -1.99 0.99
C ILE A 180 0.87 -1.53 -0.32
N PHE A 181 2.16 -1.17 -0.32
CA PHE A 181 2.86 -0.79 -1.57
C PHE A 181 2.91 -1.93 -2.59
N THR A 182 3.04 -3.17 -2.14
CA THR A 182 2.99 -4.35 -3.03
C THR A 182 1.63 -4.45 -3.73
N TYR A 183 0.53 -4.28 -3.00
CA TYR A 183 -0.81 -4.30 -3.59
C TYR A 183 -1.07 -3.06 -4.45
N MET A 184 -0.61 -1.87 -4.05
CA MET A 184 -0.69 -0.67 -4.88
C MET A 184 -0.03 -0.87 -6.24
N GLY A 185 1.17 -1.47 -6.27
CA GLY A 185 1.86 -1.77 -7.53
C GLY A 185 1.06 -2.72 -8.42
N ARG A 186 0.43 -3.75 -7.84
CA ARG A 186 -0.47 -4.65 -8.57
C ARG A 186 -1.71 -3.93 -9.12
N GLU A 187 -2.24 -2.93 -8.42
CA GLU A 187 -3.37 -2.13 -8.89
C GLU A 187 -2.95 -1.14 -9.99
N GLU A 188 -1.78 -0.53 -9.86
CA GLU A 188 -1.20 0.32 -10.89
C GLU A 188 -0.95 -0.46 -12.19
N GLU A 189 -0.35 -1.65 -12.09
CA GLU A 189 -0.10 -2.52 -13.23
C GLU A 189 -1.41 -2.85 -13.97
N LYS A 190 -2.48 -3.20 -13.24
CA LYS A 190 -3.80 -3.46 -13.83
C LYS A 190 -4.37 -2.23 -14.52
N ALA A 191 -4.26 -1.06 -13.89
CA ALA A 191 -4.77 0.19 -14.45
C ALA A 191 -4.02 0.58 -15.73
N ARG A 192 -2.69 0.39 -15.78
CA ARG A 192 -1.88 0.61 -16.98
C ARG A 192 -2.16 -0.42 -18.08
N GLY A 193 -2.50 -1.66 -17.72
CA GLY A 193 -2.91 -2.70 -18.66
C GLY A 193 -4.31 -2.51 -19.26
N ASN A 194 -5.15 -1.62 -18.72
CA ASN A 194 -6.49 -1.34 -19.21
C ASN A 194 -6.76 0.17 -19.40
N PRO A 195 -6.17 0.80 -20.43
CA PRO A 195 -6.24 2.26 -20.61
C PRO A 195 -7.66 2.79 -20.85
N LEU A 196 -8.58 2.00 -21.43
CA LEU A 196 -9.97 2.41 -21.68
C LEU A 196 -10.79 2.52 -20.38
N GLY A 197 -10.55 1.64 -19.40
CA GLY A 197 -11.18 1.70 -18.08
C GLY A 197 -10.60 2.84 -17.22
N THR A 198 -9.28 3.01 -17.27
CA THR A 198 -8.56 4.06 -16.54
C THR A 198 -8.93 5.46 -17.05
N GLY A 199 -9.06 5.64 -18.37
CA GLY A 199 -9.50 6.90 -18.99
C GLY A 199 -10.89 7.37 -18.51
N LYS A 200 -11.88 6.47 -18.45
CA LYS A 200 -13.21 6.79 -17.89
C LYS A 200 -13.15 7.19 -16.41
N ALA A 201 -12.32 6.50 -15.62
CA ALA A 201 -12.19 6.78 -14.21
C ALA A 201 -11.47 8.12 -13.93
N ILE A 202 -10.49 8.50 -14.76
CA ILE A 202 -9.79 9.79 -14.65
C ILE A 202 -10.71 10.93 -15.08
N LEU A 203 -11.43 10.77 -16.21
CA LEU A 203 -12.40 11.77 -16.68
C LEU A 203 -13.52 12.04 -15.67
N LYS A 204 -13.97 11.03 -14.93
CA LYS A 204 -14.99 11.20 -13.88
C LYS A 204 -14.48 11.98 -12.66
N GLY A 205 -13.17 11.97 -12.39
CA GLY A 205 -12.56 12.74 -11.29
C GLY A 205 -12.32 14.22 -11.62
N LEU A 206 -12.35 14.60 -12.90
CA LEU A 206 -12.15 15.97 -13.39
C LEU A 206 -13.48 16.73 -13.64
N GLY A 207 -14.62 16.04 -13.53
CA GLY A 207 -15.94 16.57 -13.86
C GLY A 207 -16.89 16.70 -12.67
N GLY A 208 -16.38 16.81 -11.45
CA GLY A 208 -17.15 16.97 -10.20
C GLY A 208 -16.71 18.20 -9.42
#